data_AF-A0A2K6SID4-F1
#
_entry.id   AF-A0A2K6SID4-F1
#
_cell.length_a   1.000
_cell.length_b   1.000
_cell.length_c   1.000
_cell.angle_alpha   90.00
_cell.angle_beta   90.00
_cell.angle_gamma   90.00
#
_symmetry.space_group_name_H-M   'P 1'
#
loop_
_entity.id
_entity.type
_entity.pdbx_description
1 polymer ?
#
loop_
_entity_poly.entity_id
_entity_poly.type
_entity_poly.pdbx_seq_one_letter_code
_entity_poly.pdbx_strand_id
1 'polypeptide(L)'
;VDRTEVVRSSLHPVFSKVFTVDYYFEEVQKLRFEVYDTHSGPSGLSCQEDDFLGGMECTLGQIVAQKKVTRPLLLKFGRNAGKSTITVIAEDISGNNGYVELSFRARKLDDKDLFSKSDPFLELYRVNDDQDLQLVYRTEVVKNNLSPVWEPFKVSLSSLCSCEETRPLKCLVWDYDSRGKHDFIGEFSTTFEEMQKASGEGQAQWDCVNPKYKQKRRNYKNSGVVVLADLKFHRVYSFLDYIMGGCQIHFTVAIDFTASNGDPRNSCSLHYINPYQPNEYLKALVCVGEICQDYDSDKRFSALGFGARIPPKYEVSHDFAINFNPEDDECEGIQGVVEAYQNCLPRVQLYGPTNVAPIISKVARVAAAEERTAEASQYYILLILTDGVVTDMADTREAIVRASRLPMSIIIVGVGNADFTDMQVLDGDDGVLRSPRGEPALRDIVQFVPFRELKNASPAALAKCVLAEVPKQVVEYYSHRGLPPRGLGTPAPEASPGCTP
;
A
#
# COMPACT_ATOMS: atom_id res chain seq x y z
N VAL A 1 15.08 -2.53 -19.85
CA VAL A 1 15.24 -2.97 -18.45
C VAL A 1 16.55 -3.72 -18.34
N ASP A 2 16.67 -4.96 -18.82
CA ASP A 2 17.92 -5.73 -18.76
C ASP A 2 17.77 -7.05 -19.59
N ARG A 3 18.78 -7.95 -19.61
CA ARG A 3 18.77 -9.28 -20.25
C ARG A 3 19.16 -10.38 -19.25
N THR A 4 18.54 -11.55 -19.31
CA THR A 4 18.94 -12.75 -18.53
C THR A 4 20.28 -13.33 -19.00
N GLU A 5 20.81 -14.29 -18.26
CA GLU A 5 21.85 -15.19 -18.76
C GLU A 5 21.32 -16.13 -19.86
N VAL A 6 22.24 -16.76 -20.59
CA VAL A 6 21.94 -17.75 -21.63
C VAL A 6 21.92 -19.15 -21.01
N VAL A 7 20.79 -19.84 -21.13
CA VAL A 7 20.65 -21.23 -20.69
C VAL A 7 20.92 -22.17 -21.87
N ARG A 8 21.98 -22.98 -21.79
CA ARG A 8 22.38 -23.87 -22.88
C ARG A 8 21.52 -25.14 -22.93
N SER A 9 21.16 -25.54 -24.15
CA SER A 9 20.57 -26.85 -24.44
C SER A 9 19.31 -27.19 -23.62
N SER A 10 18.42 -26.23 -23.43
CA SER A 10 17.16 -26.42 -22.69
C SER A 10 15.94 -25.98 -23.49
N LEU A 11 14.90 -26.81 -23.48
CA LEU A 11 13.56 -26.48 -24.01
C LEU A 11 12.64 -25.86 -22.95
N HIS A 12 13.07 -25.88 -21.68
CA HIS A 12 12.37 -25.32 -20.53
C HIS A 12 13.36 -24.51 -19.68
N PRO A 13 13.93 -23.43 -20.24
CA PRO A 13 14.93 -22.64 -19.51
C PRO A 13 14.30 -22.01 -18.27
N VAL A 14 15.00 -22.12 -17.14
CA VAL A 14 14.72 -21.40 -15.90
C VAL A 14 15.90 -20.47 -15.67
N PHE A 15 15.62 -19.18 -15.58
CA PHE A 15 16.64 -18.15 -15.43
C PHE A 15 16.87 -17.85 -13.95
N SER A 16 18.12 -17.62 -13.61
CA SER A 16 18.61 -17.26 -12.28
C SER A 16 18.68 -15.75 -12.07
N LYS A 17 18.86 -14.96 -13.14
CA LYS A 17 18.89 -13.50 -13.02
C LYS A 17 17.52 -12.95 -12.63
N VAL A 18 17.52 -12.14 -11.58
CA VAL A 18 16.35 -11.38 -11.10
C VAL A 18 16.44 -9.94 -11.61
N PHE A 19 15.30 -9.39 -12.02
CA PHE A 19 15.19 -8.00 -12.44
C PHE A 19 14.54 -7.18 -11.34
N THR A 20 15.19 -6.09 -10.92
CA THR A 20 14.59 -5.10 -10.03
C THR A 20 13.91 -4.02 -10.86
N VAL A 21 12.64 -3.76 -10.57
CA VAL A 21 11.85 -2.73 -11.25
C VAL A 21 11.09 -1.95 -10.19
N ASP A 22 11.18 -0.63 -10.24
CA ASP A 22 10.39 0.24 -9.36
C ASP A 22 8.91 0.13 -9.75
N TYR A 23 8.03 0.02 -8.75
CA TYR A 23 6.60 -0.08 -8.94
C TYR A 23 5.91 1.24 -8.59
N TYR A 24 5.05 1.70 -9.49
CA TYR A 24 4.21 2.87 -9.34
C TYR A 24 2.76 2.44 -9.60
N PHE A 25 1.94 2.44 -8.55
CA PHE A 25 0.52 2.04 -8.62
C PHE A 25 -0.23 2.88 -9.65
N GLU A 26 0.13 4.14 -9.72
CA GLU A 26 -0.53 5.20 -10.46
C GLU A 26 -0.04 5.34 -11.92
N GLU A 27 0.76 4.39 -12.41
CA GLU A 27 1.28 4.37 -13.78
C GLU A 27 1.05 3.03 -14.49
N VAL A 28 0.67 3.08 -15.77
CA VAL A 28 0.63 1.88 -16.62
C VAL A 28 2.06 1.54 -17.08
N GLN A 29 2.74 0.72 -16.30
CA GLN A 29 4.11 0.29 -16.58
C GLN A 29 4.12 -0.92 -17.53
N LYS A 30 4.20 -0.66 -18.84
CA LYS A 30 4.23 -1.71 -19.87
C LYS A 30 5.60 -2.40 -19.94
N LEU A 31 5.59 -3.73 -19.91
CA LEU A 31 6.76 -4.59 -20.02
C LEU A 31 6.63 -5.47 -21.27
N ARG A 32 7.74 -5.60 -22.00
CA ARG A 32 7.87 -6.49 -23.14
C ARG A 32 8.99 -7.48 -22.88
N PHE A 33 8.66 -8.75 -22.95
CA PHE A 33 9.57 -9.87 -22.80
C PHE A 33 9.79 -10.48 -24.16
N GLU A 34 11.04 -10.64 -24.57
CA GLU A 34 11.40 -11.24 -25.85
C GLU A 34 12.35 -12.40 -25.60
N VAL A 35 12.03 -13.55 -26.19
CA VAL A 35 12.79 -14.78 -26.05
C VAL A 35 13.52 -15.05 -27.35
N TYR A 36 14.83 -15.28 -27.24
CA TYR A 36 15.72 -15.52 -28.36
C TYR A 36 16.50 -16.81 -28.16
N ASP A 37 16.70 -17.55 -29.23
CA ASP A 37 17.69 -18.62 -29.32
C ASP A 37 19.00 -18.02 -29.84
N THR A 38 20.07 -18.13 -29.05
CA THR A 38 21.35 -17.50 -29.37
C THR A 38 22.36 -18.51 -29.89
N HIS A 39 22.92 -18.19 -31.05
CA HIS A 39 23.95 -18.99 -31.72
C HIS A 39 25.36 -18.58 -31.32
N SER A 40 25.50 -17.40 -30.70
CA SER A 40 26.78 -16.83 -30.30
C SER A 40 27.08 -17.09 -28.82
N GLY A 41 28.36 -17.29 -28.48
CA GLY A 41 28.78 -17.54 -27.10
C GLY A 41 28.41 -16.40 -26.13
N PRO A 42 28.62 -16.57 -24.81
CA PRO A 42 28.07 -15.72 -23.73
C PRO A 42 28.43 -14.21 -23.76
N SER A 43 29.19 -13.74 -24.75
CA SER A 43 29.72 -12.38 -24.90
C SER A 43 29.17 -11.61 -26.12
N GLY A 44 28.25 -12.18 -26.91
CA GLY A 44 27.58 -11.50 -28.03
C GLY A 44 26.46 -10.56 -27.58
N LEU A 45 26.68 -9.24 -27.66
CA LEU A 45 25.70 -8.21 -27.28
C LEU A 45 24.67 -7.89 -28.38
N SER A 46 24.76 -8.49 -29.57
CA SER A 46 23.88 -8.17 -30.70
C SER A 46 22.77 -9.21 -30.92
N CYS A 47 21.51 -8.81 -30.70
CA CYS A 47 20.32 -9.62 -31.00
C CYS A 47 20.01 -9.78 -32.50
N GLN A 48 20.87 -9.28 -33.41
CA GLN A 48 20.62 -9.29 -34.85
C GLN A 48 20.88 -10.66 -35.50
N GLU A 49 21.69 -11.51 -34.87
CA GLU A 49 22.02 -12.87 -35.32
C GLU A 49 21.30 -13.95 -34.50
N ASP A 50 20.52 -13.56 -33.48
CA ASP A 50 19.79 -14.47 -32.61
C ASP A 50 18.37 -14.74 -33.18
N ASP A 51 17.92 -15.99 -33.11
CA ASP A 51 16.63 -16.41 -33.63
C ASP A 51 15.50 -16.04 -32.66
N PHE A 52 14.56 -15.20 -33.09
CA PHE A 52 13.43 -14.79 -32.27
C PHE A 52 12.41 -15.92 -32.12
N LEU A 53 12.25 -16.44 -30.90
CA LEU A 53 11.32 -17.51 -30.58
C LEU A 53 9.91 -16.99 -30.28
N GLY A 54 9.80 -15.77 -29.79
CA GLY A 54 8.52 -15.11 -29.50
C GLY A 54 8.64 -14.08 -28.38
N GLY A 55 7.59 -13.29 -28.21
CA GLY A 55 7.51 -12.27 -27.17
C GLY A 55 6.15 -12.22 -26.50
N MET A 56 6.12 -11.59 -25.33
CA MET A 56 4.92 -11.32 -24.55
C MET A 56 4.96 -9.86 -24.12
N GLU A 57 3.82 -9.18 -24.20
CA GLU A 57 3.62 -7.87 -23.62
C GLU A 57 2.58 -7.97 -22.49
N CYS A 58 2.86 -7.33 -21.37
CA CYS A 58 1.92 -7.18 -20.25
C CYS A 58 2.27 -5.92 -19.43
N THR A 59 1.45 -5.58 -18.44
CA THR A 59 1.77 -4.50 -17.50
C THR A 59 2.38 -5.08 -16.22
N LEU A 60 3.20 -4.28 -15.51
CA LEU A 60 3.70 -4.65 -14.19
C LEU A 60 2.54 -4.87 -13.21
N GLY A 61 1.48 -4.05 -13.30
CA GLY A 61 0.23 -4.20 -12.55
C GLY A 61 -0.36 -5.61 -12.63
N GLN A 62 -0.45 -6.17 -13.84
CA GLN A 62 -0.94 -7.54 -14.04
C GLN A 62 -0.06 -8.61 -13.40
N ILE A 63 1.26 -8.40 -13.38
CA ILE A 63 2.20 -9.34 -12.76
C ILE A 63 2.05 -9.31 -11.24
N VAL A 64 2.02 -8.12 -10.64
CA VAL A 64 1.91 -7.98 -9.17
C VAL A 64 0.55 -8.42 -8.64
N ALA A 65 -0.54 -8.17 -9.37
CA ALA A 65 -1.89 -8.59 -8.98
C ALA A 65 -2.06 -10.12 -8.97
N GLN A 66 -1.33 -10.85 -9.83
CA GLN A 66 -1.43 -12.30 -9.93
C GLN A 66 -0.28 -13.06 -9.24
N LYS A 67 0.78 -12.36 -8.80
CA LYS A 67 2.10 -12.88 -8.38
C LYS A 67 2.86 -13.68 -9.45
N LYS A 68 2.14 -14.49 -10.23
CA LYS A 68 2.65 -15.39 -11.26
C LYS A 68 1.77 -15.30 -12.50
N VAL A 69 2.35 -14.84 -13.59
CA VAL A 69 1.68 -14.72 -14.88
C VAL A 69 2.30 -15.70 -15.86
N THR A 70 1.47 -16.57 -16.44
CA THR A 70 1.85 -17.45 -17.54
C THR A 70 1.06 -17.07 -18.79
N ARG A 71 1.76 -16.78 -19.89
CA ARG A 71 1.15 -16.39 -21.17
C ARG A 71 1.80 -17.12 -22.34
N PRO A 72 1.07 -17.32 -23.46
CA PRO A 72 1.65 -17.81 -24.69
C PRO A 72 2.64 -16.80 -25.27
N LEU A 73 3.71 -17.29 -25.89
CA LEU A 73 4.62 -16.46 -26.68
C LEU A 73 4.02 -16.16 -28.05
N LEU A 74 4.16 -14.91 -28.49
CA LEU A 74 3.67 -14.43 -29.78
C LEU A 74 4.85 -14.16 -30.74
N LEU A 75 4.70 -14.58 -31.99
CA LEU A 75 5.60 -14.22 -33.08
C LEU A 75 5.35 -12.77 -33.52
N LYS A 76 6.24 -12.21 -34.35
CA LYS A 76 6.20 -10.80 -34.82
C LYS A 76 4.86 -10.34 -35.42
N PHE A 77 4.01 -11.27 -35.88
CA PHE A 77 2.68 -11.00 -36.45
C PHE A 77 1.51 -11.38 -35.52
N GLY A 78 1.75 -11.53 -34.21
CA GLY A 78 0.71 -11.84 -33.23
C GLY A 78 0.20 -13.28 -33.26
N ARG A 79 0.81 -14.16 -34.06
CA ARG A 79 0.49 -15.60 -34.06
C ARG A 79 1.16 -16.29 -32.89
N ASN A 80 0.48 -17.24 -32.26
CA ASN A 80 1.08 -18.07 -31.22
C ASN A 80 2.32 -18.79 -31.76
N ALA A 81 3.41 -18.72 -31.00
CA ALA A 81 4.62 -19.50 -31.24
C ALA A 81 4.41 -20.97 -30.81
N GLY A 82 3.51 -21.67 -31.51
CA GLY A 82 3.12 -23.03 -31.18
C GLY A 82 2.45 -23.12 -29.80
N LYS A 83 2.98 -23.99 -28.93
CA LYS A 83 2.54 -24.17 -27.53
C LYS A 83 3.48 -23.51 -26.51
N SER A 84 4.41 -22.68 -26.99
CA SER A 84 5.42 -22.05 -26.15
C SER A 84 4.79 -21.02 -25.23
N THR A 85 5.20 -21.02 -23.97
CA THR A 85 4.72 -20.10 -22.95
C THR A 85 5.91 -19.49 -22.21
N ILE A 86 5.69 -18.31 -21.65
CA ILE A 86 6.60 -17.66 -20.71
C ILE A 86 5.87 -17.51 -19.38
N THR A 87 6.59 -17.72 -18.29
CA THR A 87 6.09 -17.52 -16.92
C THR A 87 6.96 -16.48 -16.25
N VAL A 88 6.32 -15.45 -15.69
CA VAL A 88 6.97 -14.39 -14.91
C VAL A 88 6.42 -14.44 -13.50
N ILE A 89 7.31 -14.41 -12.51
CA ILE A 89 6.97 -14.38 -11.08
C ILE A 89 7.53 -13.07 -10.52
N ALA A 90 6.72 -12.38 -9.71
CA ALA A 90 7.14 -11.18 -9.00
C ALA A 90 7.06 -11.38 -7.49
N GLU A 91 8.02 -10.81 -6.79
CA GLU A 91 8.08 -10.72 -5.34
C GLU A 91 8.37 -9.27 -4.95
N ASP A 92 7.75 -8.80 -3.88
CA ASP A 92 8.05 -7.47 -3.34
C ASP A 92 9.38 -7.51 -2.58
N ILE A 93 10.31 -6.65 -2.99
CA ILE A 93 11.64 -6.51 -2.40
C ILE A 93 11.61 -5.52 -1.22
N SER A 94 10.48 -4.84 -0.96
CA SER A 94 10.29 -3.84 0.10
C SER A 94 10.37 -4.37 1.55
N GLY A 95 10.99 -5.54 1.74
CA GLY A 95 11.96 -5.75 2.81
C GLY A 95 11.53 -5.26 4.19
N ASN A 96 10.47 -5.88 4.73
CA ASN A 96 10.19 -5.92 6.16
C ASN A 96 10.18 -4.53 6.84
N ASN A 97 9.32 -3.61 6.37
CA ASN A 97 9.03 -2.30 7.00
C ASN A 97 8.43 -2.38 8.41
N GLY A 98 8.50 -3.55 9.05
CA GLY A 98 8.11 -3.73 10.43
C GLY A 98 8.92 -2.89 11.40
N TYR A 99 8.32 -2.65 12.55
CA TYR A 99 9.01 -2.17 13.72
C TYR A 99 8.96 -3.23 14.81
N VAL A 100 9.91 -3.15 15.71
CA VAL A 100 9.94 -4.00 16.89
C VAL A 100 9.70 -3.14 18.11
N GLU A 101 8.82 -3.61 18.98
CA GLU A 101 8.67 -3.08 20.33
C GLU A 101 9.53 -3.93 21.27
N LEU A 102 10.51 -3.30 21.91
CA LEU A 102 11.49 -3.93 22.77
C LEU A 102 11.29 -3.44 24.20
N SER A 103 11.30 -4.36 25.15
CA SER A 103 11.29 -4.05 26.58
C SER A 103 12.53 -4.63 27.24
N PHE A 104 13.40 -3.77 27.78
CA PHE A 104 14.60 -4.21 28.49
C PHE A 104 14.49 -4.00 29.99
N ARG A 105 15.15 -4.87 30.75
CA ARG A 105 15.42 -4.68 32.17
C ARG A 105 16.83 -5.14 32.51
N ALA A 106 17.41 -4.65 33.59
CA ALA A 106 18.67 -5.16 34.10
C ALA A 106 18.56 -5.63 35.55
N ARG A 107 19.55 -6.39 35.99
CA ARG A 107 19.63 -6.95 37.35
C ARG A 107 21.06 -6.88 37.85
N LYS A 108 21.20 -6.51 39.13
CA LYS A 108 22.48 -6.48 39.85
C LYS A 108 23.59 -5.72 39.08
N LEU A 109 23.24 -4.56 38.52
CA LEU A 109 24.23 -3.68 37.89
C LEU A 109 25.29 -3.25 38.91
N ASP A 110 26.52 -3.05 38.44
CA ASP A 110 27.59 -2.48 39.26
C ASP A 110 27.24 -1.04 39.65
N ASP A 111 27.33 -0.74 40.94
CA ASP A 111 27.19 0.62 41.46
C ASP A 111 28.44 1.44 41.15
N LYS A 112 28.27 2.65 40.61
CA LYS A 112 29.37 3.61 40.36
C LYS A 112 29.35 4.79 41.32
N ASP A 113 28.27 4.97 42.07
CA ASP A 113 28.11 6.06 43.01
C ASP A 113 28.65 5.73 44.41
N LEU A 114 29.08 6.77 45.13
CA LEU A 114 29.63 6.66 46.50
C LEU A 114 28.58 6.84 47.60
N PHE A 115 27.50 7.58 47.33
CA PHE A 115 26.47 7.96 48.32
C PHE A 115 25.03 7.70 47.84
N SER A 116 24.88 7.22 46.61
CA SER A 116 23.65 6.81 45.96
C SER A 116 23.87 5.46 45.29
N LYS A 117 22.82 4.91 44.69
CA LYS A 117 22.98 3.86 43.69
C LYS A 117 23.05 4.52 42.33
N SER A 118 23.72 3.86 41.38
CA SER A 118 23.67 4.25 39.97
C SER A 118 22.26 4.56 39.45
N ASP A 119 22.22 5.52 38.53
CA ASP A 119 21.11 6.01 37.74
C ASP A 119 21.24 5.47 36.27
N PRO A 120 20.99 4.16 36.02
CA PRO A 120 21.33 3.56 34.73
C PRO A 120 20.42 3.94 33.56
N PHE A 121 21.03 4.03 32.37
CA PHE A 121 20.37 4.04 31.07
C PHE A 121 21.09 3.13 30.07
N LEU A 122 20.38 2.69 29.04
CA LEU A 122 20.88 1.80 27.99
C LEU A 122 20.90 2.52 26.64
N GLU A 123 21.97 2.30 25.88
CA GLU A 123 22.09 2.72 24.49
C GLU A 123 22.24 1.49 23.59
N LEU A 124 21.40 1.43 22.56
CA LEU A 124 21.41 0.40 21.54
C LEU A 124 22.02 0.97 20.25
N TYR A 125 23.06 0.30 19.75
CA TYR A 125 23.78 0.67 18.54
C TYR A 125 23.70 -0.44 17.49
N ARG A 126 23.63 -0.02 16.24
CA ARG A 126 23.86 -0.88 15.07
C ARG A 126 25.33 -0.79 14.67
N VAL A 127 25.95 -1.92 14.36
CA VAL A 127 27.29 -1.96 13.76
C VAL A 127 27.14 -1.88 12.23
N ASN A 128 27.71 -0.84 11.64
CA ASN A 128 27.73 -0.64 10.18
C ASN A 128 28.85 -1.47 9.53
N ASP A 129 28.84 -1.57 8.19
CA ASP A 129 29.81 -2.39 7.44
C ASP A 129 31.25 -1.92 7.62
N ASP A 130 31.45 -0.62 7.85
CA ASP A 130 32.71 0.04 8.15
C ASP A 130 33.13 -0.08 9.63
N GLN A 131 32.38 -0.86 10.43
CA GLN A 131 32.53 -1.01 11.89
C GLN A 131 32.16 0.23 12.70
N ASP A 132 31.58 1.27 12.08
CA ASP A 132 31.09 2.42 12.83
C ASP A 132 29.82 2.07 13.62
N LEU A 133 29.63 2.76 14.75
CA LEU A 133 28.50 2.54 15.65
C LEU A 133 27.44 3.62 15.43
N GLN A 134 26.29 3.23 14.89
CA GLN A 134 25.15 4.12 14.75
C GLN A 134 24.17 3.93 15.92
N LEU A 135 23.90 5.00 16.66
CA LEU A 135 22.90 4.97 17.74
C LEU A 135 21.51 4.72 17.14
N VAL A 136 20.85 3.66 17.61
CA VAL A 136 19.48 3.29 17.22
C VAL A 136 18.51 3.85 18.25
N TYR A 137 18.78 3.66 19.53
CA TYR A 137 17.90 4.11 20.61
C TYR A 137 18.66 4.32 21.93
N ARG A 138 18.17 5.25 22.75
CA ARG A 138 18.61 5.46 24.13
C ARG A 138 17.39 5.47 25.04
N THR A 139 17.42 4.67 26.10
CA THR A 139 16.34 4.63 27.11
C THR A 139 16.36 5.86 28.01
N GLU A 140 15.31 6.01 28.80
CA GLU A 140 15.30 6.92 29.93
C GLU A 140 16.29 6.51 31.03
N VAL A 141 16.61 7.46 31.90
CA VAL A 141 17.45 7.28 33.08
C VAL A 141 16.57 6.84 34.26
N VAL A 142 16.86 5.68 34.84
CA VAL A 142 16.14 5.18 36.02
C VAL A 142 16.96 5.47 37.27
N LYS A 143 16.49 6.37 38.13
CA LYS A 143 17.28 6.83 39.27
C LYS A 143 17.42 5.81 40.39
N ASN A 144 18.61 5.74 40.99
CA ASN A 144 18.95 5.00 42.20
C ASN A 144 18.55 3.52 42.17
N ASN A 145 18.85 2.85 41.06
CA ASN A 145 18.34 1.51 40.80
C ASN A 145 19.35 0.61 40.09
N LEU A 146 19.89 -0.40 40.80
CA LEU A 146 20.78 -1.42 40.21
C LEU A 146 20.02 -2.55 39.49
N SER A 147 18.69 -2.46 39.38
CA SER A 147 17.85 -3.41 38.66
C SER A 147 16.72 -2.67 37.92
N PRO A 148 17.08 -1.77 36.99
CA PRO A 148 16.12 -0.94 36.29
C PRO A 148 15.21 -1.79 35.40
N VAL A 149 13.97 -1.33 35.24
CA VAL A 149 13.07 -1.74 34.17
C VAL A 149 12.85 -0.47 33.36
N TRP A 150 13.24 -0.50 32.09
CA TRP A 150 13.05 0.66 31.21
C TRP A 150 11.71 0.59 30.50
N GLU A 151 11.18 1.73 30.09
CA GLU A 151 9.93 1.81 29.33
C GLU A 151 10.08 1.10 27.96
N PRO A 152 9.01 0.42 27.47
CA PRO A 152 9.02 -0.17 26.15
C PRO A 152 9.25 0.88 25.06
N PHE A 153 10.03 0.53 24.03
CA PHE A 153 10.31 1.43 22.93
C PHE A 153 10.20 0.76 21.56
N LYS A 154 9.90 1.55 20.53
CA LYS A 154 9.71 1.08 19.15
C LYS A 154 10.85 1.54 18.26
N VAL A 155 11.41 0.62 17.48
CA VAL A 155 12.45 0.90 16.47
C VAL A 155 12.12 0.17 15.16
N SER A 156 12.34 0.81 14.01
CA SER A 156 12.17 0.13 12.71
C SER A 156 13.27 -0.91 12.50
N LEU A 157 12.99 -1.99 11.76
CA LEU A 157 14.01 -2.99 11.41
C LEU A 157 15.15 -2.40 10.57
N SER A 158 14.83 -1.43 9.71
CA SER A 158 15.84 -0.71 8.94
C SER A 158 16.82 0.05 9.84
N SER A 159 16.32 0.78 10.84
CA SER A 159 17.18 1.48 11.80
C SER A 159 17.91 0.50 12.71
N LEU A 160 17.25 -0.57 13.16
CA LEU A 160 17.81 -1.55 14.07
C LEU A 160 18.94 -2.35 13.42
N CYS A 161 18.68 -3.01 12.31
CA CYS A 161 19.58 -4.00 11.71
C CYS A 161 19.70 -3.90 10.19
N SER A 162 19.24 -2.81 9.56
CA SER A 162 19.21 -2.66 8.09
C SER A 162 18.44 -3.79 7.40
N CYS A 163 17.42 -4.34 8.08
CA CYS A 163 16.67 -5.53 7.66
C CYS A 163 17.53 -6.81 7.49
N GLU A 164 18.74 -6.83 8.05
CA GLU A 164 19.63 -7.99 8.09
C GLU A 164 19.66 -8.55 9.53
N GLU A 165 18.91 -9.62 9.80
CA GLU A 165 18.68 -10.11 11.17
C GLU A 165 19.96 -10.58 11.89
N THR A 166 20.97 -11.00 11.13
CA THR A 166 22.29 -11.41 11.61
C THR A 166 23.25 -10.25 11.89
N ARG A 167 22.86 -9.01 11.55
CA ARG A 167 23.71 -7.84 11.72
C ARG A 167 24.02 -7.60 13.21
N PRO A 168 25.29 -7.39 13.59
CA PRO A 168 25.65 -7.17 14.98
C PRO A 168 25.05 -5.89 15.57
N LEU A 169 24.51 -6.02 16.77
CA LEU A 169 24.03 -4.95 17.62
C LEU A 169 24.93 -4.85 18.85
N LYS A 170 25.17 -3.62 19.29
CA LYS A 170 25.97 -3.34 20.48
C LYS A 170 25.15 -2.54 21.48
N CYS A 171 25.06 -3.05 22.71
CA CYS A 171 24.33 -2.41 23.78
C CYS A 171 25.32 -1.91 24.84
N LEU A 172 25.22 -0.65 25.22
CA LEU A 172 26.04 -0.03 26.25
C LEU A 172 25.13 0.37 27.43
N VAL A 173 25.57 0.06 28.66
CA VAL A 173 24.88 0.48 29.88
C VAL A 173 25.76 1.49 30.60
N TRP A 174 25.15 2.62 30.95
CA TRP A 174 25.83 3.77 31.54
C TRP A 174 25.13 4.19 32.82
N ASP A 175 25.90 4.80 33.71
CA ASP A 175 25.43 5.52 34.87
C ASP A 175 25.35 7.02 34.56
N TYR A 176 24.18 7.63 34.78
CA TYR A 176 23.98 9.05 34.52
C TYR A 176 24.64 9.90 35.60
N ASP A 177 25.42 10.90 35.18
CA ASP A 177 25.99 11.93 36.06
C ASP A 177 25.57 13.31 35.54
N SER A 178 24.93 14.07 36.42
CA SER A 178 24.54 15.46 36.22
C SER A 178 25.70 16.40 35.84
N ARG A 179 26.95 16.05 36.19
CA ARG A 179 28.17 16.81 35.87
C ARG A 179 28.71 16.52 34.46
N GLY A 180 28.05 15.63 33.72
CA GLY A 180 28.15 15.52 32.27
C GLY A 180 28.93 14.31 31.75
N LYS A 181 29.87 13.74 32.51
CA LYS A 181 30.58 12.52 32.08
C LYS A 181 29.94 11.29 32.71
N HIS A 182 29.12 10.61 31.94
CA HIS A 182 28.47 9.37 32.35
C HIS A 182 29.49 8.26 32.58
N ASP A 183 29.27 7.47 33.63
CA ASP A 183 30.19 6.39 34.02
C ASP A 183 29.80 5.08 33.36
N PHE A 184 30.76 4.45 32.70
CA PHE A 184 30.51 3.22 31.96
C PHE A 184 30.31 2.03 32.91
N ILE A 185 29.13 1.40 32.84
CA ILE A 185 28.82 0.18 33.62
C ILE A 185 29.36 -1.03 32.87
N GLY A 186 28.89 -1.29 31.65
CA GLY A 186 29.33 -2.41 30.82
C GLY A 186 28.65 -2.45 29.46
N GLU A 187 29.04 -3.44 28.64
CA GLU A 187 28.51 -3.65 27.29
C GLU A 187 28.18 -5.13 27.04
N PHE A 188 27.33 -5.37 26.05
CA PHE A 188 27.12 -6.68 25.44
C PHE A 188 26.85 -6.53 23.94
N SER A 189 27.00 -7.63 23.21
CA SER A 189 26.68 -7.73 21.79
C SER A 189 25.62 -8.80 21.57
N THR A 190 24.79 -8.60 20.56
CA THR A 190 23.77 -9.57 20.13
C THR A 190 23.37 -9.31 18.68
N THR A 191 22.40 -10.05 18.15
CA THR A 191 21.78 -9.82 16.84
C THR A 191 20.26 -9.81 16.99
N PHE A 192 19.54 -9.31 15.98
CA PHE A 192 18.08 -9.39 16.02
C PHE A 192 17.58 -10.84 15.97
N GLU A 193 18.27 -11.70 15.20
CA GLU A 193 18.01 -13.14 15.16
C GLU A 193 18.12 -13.80 16.55
N GLU A 194 19.16 -13.46 17.33
CA GLU A 194 19.33 -13.94 18.71
C GLU A 194 18.22 -13.45 19.63
N MET A 195 17.85 -12.15 19.53
CA MET A 195 16.76 -11.58 20.30
C MET A 195 15.42 -12.31 20.03
N GLN A 196 15.15 -12.67 18.76
CA GLN A 196 13.95 -13.40 18.36
C GLN A 196 13.94 -14.84 18.89
N LYS A 197 15.02 -15.60 18.67
CA LYS A 197 15.14 -17.00 19.15
C LYS A 197 14.93 -17.09 20.66
N ALA A 198 15.57 -16.19 21.39
CA ALA A 198 15.52 -16.17 22.83
C ALA A 198 14.21 -15.64 23.41
N SER A 199 13.30 -15.07 22.60
CA SER A 199 11.94 -14.70 23.00
C SER A 199 10.96 -15.88 22.94
N GLY A 200 11.25 -16.92 22.14
CA GLY A 200 10.41 -18.13 22.02
C GLY A 200 10.75 -19.23 23.02
N GLU A 201 12.02 -19.34 23.43
CA GLU A 201 12.53 -20.42 24.30
C GLU A 201 12.88 -19.97 25.74
N GLY A 202 12.71 -18.69 26.07
CA GLY A 202 13.08 -18.12 27.37
C GLY A 202 13.00 -16.59 27.42
N GLN A 203 13.69 -15.95 28.36
CA GLN A 203 13.97 -14.52 28.27
C GLN A 203 15.42 -14.36 27.81
N ALA A 204 15.66 -13.62 26.73
CA ALA A 204 17.02 -13.34 26.28
C ALA A 204 17.77 -12.56 27.37
N GLN A 205 18.94 -13.05 27.77
CA GLN A 205 19.74 -12.42 28.81
C GLN A 205 21.22 -12.41 28.43
N TRP A 206 21.88 -11.28 28.70
CA TRP A 206 23.28 -11.07 28.41
C TRP A 206 24.00 -10.57 29.64
N ASP A 207 25.17 -11.13 29.89
CA ASP A 207 26.10 -10.59 30.89
C ASP A 207 26.58 -9.22 30.43
N CYS A 208 26.35 -8.20 31.25
CA CYS A 208 26.87 -6.86 31.01
C CYS A 208 28.35 -6.86 31.40
N VAL A 209 29.26 -6.65 30.45
CA VAL A 209 30.70 -6.80 30.68
C VAL A 209 31.41 -5.46 30.57
N ASN A 210 32.17 -5.09 31.60
CA ASN A 210 33.12 -3.99 31.55
C ASN A 210 34.50 -4.50 31.08
N PRO A 211 34.99 -4.14 29.88
CA PRO A 211 36.27 -4.64 29.37
C PRO A 211 37.46 -4.28 30.27
N LYS A 212 37.42 -3.09 30.91
CA LYS A 212 38.48 -2.65 31.82
C LYS A 212 38.51 -3.51 33.08
N TYR A 213 37.36 -3.89 33.62
CA TYR A 213 37.30 -4.77 34.80
C TYR A 213 37.69 -6.20 34.46
N LYS A 214 37.26 -6.72 33.31
CA LYS A 214 37.64 -8.06 32.84
C LYS A 214 39.16 -8.20 32.70
N GLN A 215 39.86 -7.15 32.28
CA GLN A 215 41.32 -7.15 32.19
C GLN A 215 42.03 -6.98 33.55
N LYS A 216 41.45 -6.19 34.47
CA LYS A 216 42.12 -5.81 35.74
C LYS A 216 41.78 -6.68 36.94
N ARG A 217 40.60 -7.31 36.96
CA ARG A 217 40.07 -8.01 38.15
C ARG A 217 40.06 -9.52 37.92
N ARG A 218 40.83 -10.24 38.75
CA ARG A 218 41.07 -11.69 38.61
C ARG A 218 39.82 -12.58 38.78
N ASN A 219 38.82 -12.11 39.53
CA ASN A 219 37.57 -12.84 39.82
C ASN A 219 36.30 -12.13 39.28
N TYR A 220 36.45 -11.31 38.25
CA TYR A 220 35.32 -10.59 37.67
C TYR A 220 34.43 -11.52 36.85
N LYS A 221 33.12 -11.50 37.14
CA LYS A 221 32.10 -12.26 36.38
C LYS A 221 31.42 -11.36 35.36
N ASN A 222 30.68 -10.36 35.84
CA ASN A 222 29.98 -9.36 35.04
C ASN A 222 29.75 -8.10 35.90
N SER A 223 29.21 -7.05 35.28
CA SER A 223 28.77 -5.79 35.90
C SER A 223 27.24 -5.74 35.93
N GLY A 224 26.60 -6.91 36.09
CA GLY A 224 25.17 -7.13 36.03
C GLY A 224 24.72 -7.92 34.81
N VAL A 225 23.41 -8.16 34.71
CA VAL A 225 22.77 -8.91 33.62
C VAL A 225 21.67 -8.06 33.03
N VAL A 226 21.66 -7.91 31.70
CA VAL A 226 20.58 -7.27 30.94
C VAL A 226 19.68 -8.35 30.37
N VAL A 227 18.37 -8.14 30.45
CA VAL A 227 17.33 -9.09 30.04
C VAL A 227 16.39 -8.39 29.08
N LEU A 228 16.15 -8.98 27.91
CA LEU A 228 15.03 -8.63 27.05
C LEU A 228 13.77 -9.25 27.67
N ALA A 229 12.93 -8.40 28.24
CA ALA A 229 11.73 -8.80 28.94
C ALA A 229 10.58 -9.14 27.99
N ASP A 230 10.47 -8.41 26.89
CA ASP A 230 9.44 -8.60 25.86
C ASP A 230 9.99 -8.13 24.50
N LEU A 231 9.61 -8.83 23.43
CA LEU A 231 9.88 -8.48 22.04
C LEU A 231 8.62 -8.73 21.25
N LYS A 232 8.03 -7.66 20.71
CA LYS A 232 6.89 -7.77 19.81
C LYS A 232 7.29 -7.30 18.42
N PHE A 233 7.17 -8.22 17.48
CA PHE A 233 7.36 -7.92 16.07
C PHE A 233 6.06 -7.41 15.46
N HIS A 234 6.07 -6.18 14.97
CA HIS A 234 4.93 -5.60 14.25
C HIS A 234 5.30 -5.43 12.79
N ARG A 235 4.77 -6.32 11.94
CA ARG A 235 4.91 -6.16 10.49
C ARG A 235 4.04 -5.00 10.03
N VAL A 236 4.66 -4.06 9.33
CA VAL A 236 3.94 -3.04 8.57
C VAL A 236 3.83 -3.54 7.16
N TYR A 237 2.60 -3.72 6.69
CA TYR A 237 2.33 -4.22 5.36
C TYR A 237 2.30 -3.07 4.35
N SER A 238 2.96 -3.27 3.21
CA SER A 238 2.89 -2.35 2.08
C SER A 238 1.56 -2.51 1.33
N PHE A 239 1.24 -1.56 0.46
CA PHE A 239 0.12 -1.72 -0.47
C PHE A 239 0.31 -2.96 -1.37
N LEU A 240 1.53 -3.19 -1.85
CA LEU A 240 1.86 -4.36 -2.65
C LEU A 240 1.69 -5.66 -1.87
N ASP A 241 2.00 -5.70 -0.57
CA ASP A 241 1.74 -6.89 0.25
C ASP A 241 0.26 -7.30 0.19
N TYR A 242 -0.68 -6.34 0.26
CA TYR A 242 -2.11 -6.60 0.14
C TYR A 242 -2.52 -7.08 -1.25
N ILE A 243 -2.08 -6.38 -2.31
CA ILE A 243 -2.39 -6.75 -3.69
C ILE A 243 -1.83 -8.12 -4.06
N MET A 244 -0.55 -8.34 -3.81
CA MET A 244 0.10 -9.63 -4.00
C MET A 244 -0.55 -10.68 -3.09
N GLY A 245 -1.03 -10.31 -1.90
CA GLY A 245 -1.83 -11.16 -1.02
C GLY A 245 -3.16 -11.64 -1.63
N GLY A 246 -3.60 -11.05 -2.74
CA GLY A 246 -4.87 -11.38 -3.39
C GLY A 246 -6.03 -10.49 -2.93
N CYS A 247 -5.74 -9.33 -2.35
CA CYS A 247 -6.73 -8.26 -2.19
C CYS A 247 -7.11 -7.72 -3.57
N GLN A 248 -8.40 -7.72 -3.89
CA GLN A 248 -8.94 -7.17 -5.13
C GLN A 248 -9.37 -5.72 -4.93
N ILE A 249 -9.16 -4.89 -5.95
CA ILE A 249 -9.66 -3.52 -5.97
C ILE A 249 -10.84 -3.46 -6.92
N HIS A 250 -12.03 -3.27 -6.37
CA HIS A 250 -13.25 -3.04 -7.13
C HIS A 250 -13.40 -1.56 -7.45
N PHE A 251 -13.58 -1.25 -8.73
CA PHE A 251 -13.67 0.12 -9.20
C PHE A 251 -15.10 0.45 -9.67
N THR A 252 -15.71 1.44 -9.01
CA THR A 252 -17.04 1.95 -9.33
C THR A 252 -16.91 3.38 -9.86
N VAL A 253 -17.59 3.66 -10.96
CA VAL A 253 -17.64 4.98 -11.57
C VAL A 253 -19.01 5.59 -11.36
N ALA A 254 -19.06 6.86 -11.00
CA ALA A 254 -20.26 7.68 -10.87
C ALA A 254 -20.12 8.94 -11.71
N ILE A 255 -21.02 9.12 -12.68
CA ILE A 255 -20.99 10.22 -13.64
C ILE A 255 -22.15 11.17 -13.35
N ASP A 256 -21.83 12.45 -13.24
CA ASP A 256 -22.81 13.52 -13.12
C ASP A 256 -23.53 13.72 -14.46
N PHE A 257 -24.86 13.64 -14.44
CA PHE A 257 -25.74 13.94 -15.58
C PHE A 257 -26.68 15.12 -15.25
N THR A 258 -26.24 16.07 -14.45
CA THR A 258 -27.02 17.28 -14.14
C THR A 258 -27.00 18.28 -15.30
N ALA A 259 -28.02 19.15 -15.33
CA ALA A 259 -28.27 20.13 -16.37
C ALA A 259 -27.22 21.24 -16.43
N SER A 260 -26.39 21.43 -15.39
CA SER A 260 -25.24 22.35 -15.40
C SER A 260 -24.25 22.03 -16.53
N ASN A 261 -24.15 20.75 -16.91
CA ASN A 261 -23.30 20.29 -18.00
C ASN A 261 -23.74 20.79 -19.39
N GLY A 262 -24.96 21.31 -19.52
CA GLY A 262 -25.56 21.75 -20.78
C GLY A 262 -26.00 20.61 -21.69
N ASP A 263 -26.82 20.92 -22.69
CA ASP A 263 -27.37 19.94 -23.64
C ASP A 263 -26.24 19.21 -24.40
N PRO A 264 -26.13 17.86 -24.31
CA PRO A 264 -25.04 17.11 -24.95
C PRO A 264 -24.96 17.23 -26.47
N ARG A 265 -26.02 17.73 -27.13
CA ARG A 265 -26.04 18.02 -28.57
C ARG A 265 -25.32 19.31 -28.93
N ASN A 266 -25.09 20.19 -27.95
CA ASN A 266 -24.39 21.45 -28.12
C ASN A 266 -22.88 21.25 -27.94
N SER A 267 -22.07 21.82 -28.82
CA SER A 267 -20.60 21.77 -28.76
C SER A 267 -20.00 22.42 -27.51
N CYS A 268 -20.75 23.29 -26.82
CA CYS A 268 -20.33 23.90 -25.56
C CYS A 268 -20.62 23.03 -24.32
N SER A 269 -21.33 21.90 -24.46
CA SER A 269 -21.63 21.00 -23.33
C SER A 269 -20.38 20.24 -22.88
N LEU A 270 -20.26 20.03 -21.57
CA LEU A 270 -19.20 19.19 -21.00
C LEU A 270 -19.39 17.70 -21.36
N HIS A 271 -20.62 17.30 -21.71
CA HIS A 271 -20.94 15.98 -22.21
C HIS A 271 -20.85 15.85 -23.74
N TYR A 272 -20.52 16.92 -24.48
CA TYR A 272 -20.47 16.87 -25.94
C TYR A 272 -19.55 15.75 -26.44
N ILE A 273 -20.09 14.86 -27.29
CA ILE A 273 -19.33 13.76 -27.90
C ILE A 273 -18.76 14.25 -29.22
N ASN A 274 -17.53 14.76 -29.18
CA ASN A 274 -16.82 15.22 -30.36
C ASN A 274 -16.14 14.03 -31.08
N PRO A 275 -16.29 13.88 -32.42
CA PRO A 275 -15.64 12.82 -33.19
C PRO A 275 -14.11 12.82 -33.16
N TYR A 276 -13.48 13.96 -32.86
CA TYR A 276 -12.02 14.14 -32.94
C TYR A 276 -11.32 14.20 -31.58
N GLN A 277 -12.03 14.58 -30.52
CA GLN A 277 -11.42 14.74 -29.19
C GLN A 277 -12.40 14.32 -28.08
N PRO A 278 -11.97 13.48 -27.13
CA PRO A 278 -12.81 13.15 -25.98
C PRO A 278 -13.05 14.36 -25.08
N ASN A 279 -14.24 14.44 -24.50
CA ASN A 279 -14.56 15.42 -23.46
C ASN A 279 -13.84 15.09 -22.13
N GLU A 280 -13.95 15.99 -21.16
CA GLU A 280 -13.25 15.86 -19.87
C GLU A 280 -13.69 14.62 -19.08
N TYR A 281 -14.99 14.28 -19.11
CA TYR A 281 -15.50 13.03 -18.52
C TYR A 281 -14.82 11.80 -19.12
N LEU A 282 -14.84 11.67 -20.46
CA LEU A 282 -14.22 10.53 -21.15
C LEU A 282 -12.72 10.44 -20.89
N LYS A 283 -12.01 11.57 -20.86
CA LYS A 283 -10.58 11.61 -20.55
C LYS A 283 -10.31 11.09 -19.12
N ALA A 284 -11.08 11.55 -18.14
CA ALA A 284 -10.94 11.10 -16.75
C ALA A 284 -11.27 9.60 -16.61
N LEU A 285 -12.36 9.14 -17.22
CA LEU A 285 -12.76 7.73 -17.22
C LEU A 285 -11.66 6.82 -17.77
N VAL A 286 -11.20 7.08 -19.00
CA VAL A 286 -10.19 6.24 -19.65
C VAL A 286 -8.89 6.27 -18.85
N CYS A 287 -8.45 7.44 -18.42
CA CYS A 287 -7.18 7.60 -17.71
C CYS A 287 -7.13 6.81 -16.40
N VAL A 288 -8.16 6.90 -15.57
CA VAL A 288 -8.20 6.22 -14.27
C VAL A 288 -8.54 4.73 -14.46
N GLY A 289 -9.53 4.44 -15.30
CA GLY A 289 -9.97 3.07 -15.57
C GLY A 289 -8.89 2.21 -16.21
N GLU A 290 -8.01 2.78 -17.04
CA GLU A 290 -6.90 2.04 -17.65
C GLU A 290 -5.90 1.48 -16.64
N ILE A 291 -5.76 2.11 -15.47
CA ILE A 291 -4.88 1.67 -14.39
C ILE A 291 -5.62 0.73 -13.45
N CYS A 292 -6.80 1.13 -12.99
CA CYS A 292 -7.57 0.35 -12.02
C CYS A 292 -7.92 -1.05 -12.55
N GLN A 293 -8.11 -1.21 -13.86
CA GLN A 293 -8.44 -2.50 -14.47
C GLN A 293 -7.38 -3.59 -14.34
N ASP A 294 -6.14 -3.27 -13.99
CA ASP A 294 -5.10 -4.28 -13.78
C ASP A 294 -5.16 -4.89 -12.38
N TYR A 295 -5.88 -4.26 -11.45
CA TYR A 295 -6.06 -4.68 -10.05
C TYR A 295 -7.44 -5.27 -9.76
N ASP A 296 -8.32 -5.26 -10.77
CA ASP A 296 -9.59 -5.97 -10.76
C ASP A 296 -9.43 -7.30 -11.54
N SER A 297 -9.83 -8.40 -10.91
CA SER A 297 -9.62 -9.74 -11.45
C SER A 297 -10.58 -10.13 -12.57
N ASP A 298 -11.83 -9.65 -12.51
CA ASP A 298 -12.84 -9.93 -13.53
C ASP A 298 -12.99 -8.77 -14.52
N LYS A 299 -12.35 -7.62 -14.22
CA LYS A 299 -12.36 -6.40 -15.04
C LYS A 299 -13.79 -5.91 -15.29
N ARG A 300 -14.70 -6.13 -14.35
CA ARG A 300 -16.07 -5.64 -14.40
C ARG A 300 -16.22 -4.40 -13.53
N PHE A 301 -16.67 -3.31 -14.13
CA PHE A 301 -16.80 -2.02 -13.43
C PHE A 301 -18.26 -1.64 -13.26
N SER A 302 -18.69 -1.43 -12.02
CA SER A 302 -19.98 -0.78 -11.77
C SER A 302 -19.96 0.65 -12.31
N ALA A 303 -20.95 0.99 -13.13
CA ALA A 303 -21.05 2.27 -13.80
C ALA A 303 -22.40 2.93 -13.51
N LEU A 304 -22.35 3.99 -12.72
CA LEU A 304 -23.49 4.70 -12.16
C LEU A 304 -23.59 6.13 -12.69
N GLY A 305 -24.80 6.65 -12.74
CA GLY A 305 -25.12 8.03 -13.06
C GLY A 305 -25.97 8.66 -11.97
N PHE A 306 -25.88 10.00 -11.84
CA PHE A 306 -26.71 10.76 -10.91
C PHE A 306 -27.17 12.10 -11.49
N GLY A 307 -28.28 12.63 -10.97
CA GLY A 307 -28.74 13.98 -11.31
C GLY A 307 -29.54 14.07 -12.62
N ALA A 308 -30.07 12.95 -13.12
CA ALA A 308 -30.85 12.91 -14.35
C ALA A 308 -32.24 12.30 -14.16
N ARG A 309 -33.13 12.59 -15.11
CA ARG A 309 -34.40 11.88 -15.24
C ARG A 309 -34.24 10.70 -16.19
N ILE A 310 -34.52 9.51 -15.70
CA ILE A 310 -34.29 8.25 -16.41
C ILE A 310 -35.57 7.68 -17.04
N PRO A 311 -35.53 7.20 -18.29
CA PRO A 311 -36.67 6.53 -18.90
C PRO A 311 -37.02 5.22 -18.16
N PRO A 312 -38.26 4.71 -18.27
CA PRO A 312 -39.36 5.23 -19.08
C PRO A 312 -40.20 6.30 -18.39
N LYS A 313 -40.14 6.41 -17.06
CA LYS A 313 -40.98 7.32 -16.26
C LYS A 313 -40.42 8.75 -16.17
N TYR A 314 -39.13 8.93 -16.45
CA TYR A 314 -38.42 10.20 -16.30
C TYR A 314 -38.50 10.77 -14.89
N GLU A 315 -38.41 9.87 -13.91
CA GLU A 315 -38.21 10.22 -12.50
C GLU A 315 -36.75 10.59 -12.26
N VAL A 316 -36.52 11.56 -11.37
CA VAL A 316 -35.17 11.99 -11.00
C VAL A 316 -34.50 10.85 -10.23
N SER A 317 -33.31 10.47 -10.68
CA SER A 317 -32.47 9.48 -10.01
C SER A 317 -31.10 10.04 -9.73
N HIS A 318 -30.54 9.61 -8.60
CA HIS A 318 -29.21 9.98 -8.14
C HIS A 318 -28.27 8.78 -8.00
N ASP A 319 -28.63 7.59 -8.52
CA ASP A 319 -27.86 6.35 -8.35
C ASP A 319 -28.19 5.25 -9.40
N PHE A 320 -28.51 5.64 -10.64
CA PHE A 320 -28.95 4.72 -11.68
C PHE A 320 -27.79 4.05 -12.43
N ALA A 321 -28.00 2.83 -12.91
CA ALA A 321 -27.03 2.13 -13.76
C ALA A 321 -27.02 2.73 -15.19
N ILE A 322 -25.86 3.16 -15.68
CA ILE A 322 -25.77 3.84 -17.00
C ILE A 322 -25.98 2.85 -18.18
N ASN A 323 -25.81 1.56 -17.94
CA ASN A 323 -26.15 0.50 -18.89
C ASN A 323 -27.67 0.20 -18.96
N PHE A 324 -28.49 0.90 -18.16
CA PHE A 324 -29.94 0.69 -17.98
C PHE A 324 -30.35 -0.71 -17.51
N ASN A 325 -29.44 -1.45 -16.89
CA ASN A 325 -29.74 -2.71 -16.24
C ASN A 325 -29.69 -2.52 -14.71
N PRO A 326 -30.83 -2.38 -14.03
CA PRO A 326 -30.85 -2.13 -12.58
C PRO A 326 -30.40 -3.33 -11.75
N GLU A 327 -30.41 -4.53 -12.32
CA GLU A 327 -29.99 -5.77 -11.63
C GLU A 327 -28.48 -6.02 -11.75
N ASP A 328 -27.82 -5.42 -12.72
CA ASP A 328 -26.37 -5.56 -12.98
C ASP A 328 -25.85 -4.26 -13.60
N ASP A 329 -25.25 -3.43 -12.75
CA ASP A 329 -24.66 -2.14 -13.13
C ASP A 329 -23.22 -2.28 -13.65
N GLU A 330 -22.71 -3.49 -13.83
CA GLU A 330 -21.34 -3.74 -14.25
C GLU A 330 -21.17 -3.72 -15.77
N CYS A 331 -20.05 -3.15 -16.22
CA CYS A 331 -19.61 -3.11 -17.61
C CYS A 331 -18.31 -3.89 -17.79
N GLU A 332 -18.12 -4.54 -18.95
CA GLU A 332 -16.89 -5.27 -19.26
C GLU A 332 -15.77 -4.31 -19.67
N GLY A 333 -14.78 -4.15 -18.80
CA GLY A 333 -13.63 -3.28 -19.03
C GLY A 333 -13.98 -1.79 -19.05
N ILE A 334 -12.94 -0.94 -19.13
CA ILE A 334 -13.15 0.51 -19.25
C ILE A 334 -13.84 0.88 -20.57
N GLN A 335 -13.61 0.09 -21.62
CA GLN A 335 -14.25 0.26 -22.91
C GLN A 335 -15.78 0.06 -22.81
N GLY A 336 -16.24 -0.94 -22.05
CA GLY A 336 -17.67 -1.15 -21.79
C GLY A 336 -18.31 0.04 -21.05
N VAL A 337 -17.61 0.63 -20.08
CA VAL A 337 -18.08 1.84 -19.38
C VAL A 337 -18.21 3.02 -20.34
N VAL A 338 -17.22 3.23 -21.22
CA VAL A 338 -17.23 4.30 -22.24
C VAL A 338 -18.41 4.13 -23.20
N GLU A 339 -18.66 2.91 -23.67
CA GLU A 339 -19.79 2.59 -24.54
C GLU A 339 -21.12 2.80 -23.83
N ALA A 340 -21.24 2.35 -22.58
CA ALA A 340 -22.43 2.55 -21.77
C ALA A 340 -22.72 4.04 -21.53
N TYR A 341 -21.70 4.85 -21.23
CA TYR A 341 -21.80 6.30 -21.10
C TYR A 341 -22.30 6.98 -22.40
N GLN A 342 -21.70 6.65 -23.54
CA GLN A 342 -22.10 7.19 -24.84
C GLN A 342 -23.54 6.81 -25.22
N ASN A 343 -23.96 5.59 -24.88
CA ASN A 343 -25.33 5.09 -25.12
C ASN A 343 -26.36 5.65 -24.12
N CYS A 344 -25.93 5.99 -22.91
CA CYS A 344 -26.76 6.56 -21.85
C CYS A 344 -27.17 8.01 -22.16
N LEU A 345 -26.20 8.82 -22.56
CA LEU A 345 -26.31 10.26 -22.82
C LEU A 345 -27.57 10.67 -23.61
N PRO A 346 -27.89 10.10 -24.79
CA PRO A 346 -29.04 10.54 -25.59
C PRO A 346 -30.39 10.08 -25.04
N ARG A 347 -30.42 9.18 -24.05
CA ARG A 347 -31.62 8.54 -23.52
C ARG A 347 -32.10 9.16 -22.20
N VAL A 348 -31.21 9.84 -21.48
CA VAL A 348 -31.53 10.51 -20.22
C VAL A 348 -31.85 12.00 -20.44
N GLN A 349 -32.60 12.61 -19.53
CA GLN A 349 -32.76 14.06 -19.50
C GLN A 349 -31.92 14.62 -18.35
N LEU A 350 -30.93 15.45 -18.70
CA LEU A 350 -30.10 16.10 -17.69
C LEU A 350 -30.96 16.98 -16.78
N TYR A 351 -30.79 16.86 -15.45
CA TYR A 351 -31.65 17.54 -14.48
C TYR A 351 -30.86 17.99 -13.23
N GLY A 352 -31.39 17.83 -12.03
CA GLY A 352 -30.71 18.20 -10.80
C GLY A 352 -31.56 17.84 -9.58
N PRO A 353 -31.08 18.09 -8.36
CA PRO A 353 -29.79 18.71 -8.01
C PRO A 353 -28.57 17.77 -8.15
N THR A 354 -27.37 18.29 -7.88
CA THR A 354 -26.12 17.52 -7.83
C THR A 354 -26.00 16.85 -6.47
N ASN A 355 -26.64 15.70 -6.29
CA ASN A 355 -26.60 14.93 -5.05
C ASN A 355 -25.73 13.67 -5.20
N VAL A 356 -24.72 13.53 -4.35
CA VAL A 356 -23.77 12.41 -4.40
C VAL A 356 -23.86 11.47 -3.20
N ALA A 357 -24.50 11.89 -2.10
CA ALA A 357 -24.68 11.05 -0.91
C ALA A 357 -25.37 9.70 -1.20
N PRO A 358 -26.35 9.60 -2.13
CA PRO A 358 -26.97 8.31 -2.49
C PRO A 358 -25.98 7.29 -3.06
N ILE A 359 -25.09 7.71 -3.96
CA ILE A 359 -24.07 6.83 -4.56
C ILE A 359 -23.04 6.41 -3.54
N ILE A 360 -22.53 7.36 -2.73
CA ILE A 360 -21.59 7.04 -1.66
C ILE A 360 -22.19 5.99 -0.72
N SER A 361 -23.46 6.17 -0.35
CA SER A 361 -24.19 5.22 0.51
C SER A 361 -24.40 3.85 -0.16
N LYS A 362 -24.65 3.83 -1.47
CA LYS A 362 -24.82 2.58 -2.24
C LYS A 362 -23.54 1.76 -2.25
N VAL A 363 -22.39 2.38 -2.56
CA VAL A 363 -21.08 1.71 -2.57
C VAL A 363 -20.66 1.33 -1.15
N ALA A 364 -20.87 2.20 -0.17
CA ALA A 364 -20.60 1.91 1.24
C ALA A 364 -21.36 0.67 1.72
N ARG A 365 -22.62 0.48 1.30
CA ARG A 365 -23.38 -0.73 1.66
C ARG A 365 -22.75 -2.02 1.10
N VAL A 366 -22.18 -1.96 -0.10
CA VAL A 366 -21.46 -3.09 -0.71
C VAL A 366 -20.15 -3.34 0.06
N ALA A 367 -19.36 -2.30 0.29
CA ALA A 367 -18.12 -2.37 1.07
C ALA A 367 -18.33 -2.88 2.51
N ALA A 368 -19.45 -2.54 3.15
CA ALA A 368 -19.80 -3.03 4.48
C ALA A 368 -20.08 -4.54 4.51
N ALA A 369 -20.41 -5.17 3.38
CA ALA A 369 -20.57 -6.62 3.33
C ALA A 369 -19.23 -7.34 3.52
N GLU A 370 -18.13 -6.72 3.09
CA GLU A 370 -16.78 -7.27 3.22
C GLU A 370 -16.30 -7.31 4.69
N GLU A 371 -16.79 -6.41 5.56
CA GLU A 371 -16.42 -6.47 6.99
C GLU A 371 -16.77 -7.81 7.66
N ARG A 372 -17.70 -8.58 7.08
CA ARG A 372 -18.09 -9.91 7.58
C ARG A 372 -17.08 -11.02 7.25
N THR A 373 -16.22 -10.84 6.25
CA THR A 373 -15.23 -11.86 5.87
C THR A 373 -14.08 -11.90 6.88
N ALA A 374 -13.82 -10.79 7.57
CA ALA A 374 -12.65 -10.58 8.42
C ALA A 374 -11.32 -10.88 7.70
N GLU A 375 -11.29 -10.75 6.39
CA GLU A 375 -10.10 -10.93 5.54
C GLU A 375 -9.80 -9.64 4.78
N ALA A 376 -8.54 -9.41 4.45
CA ALA A 376 -8.15 -8.33 3.54
C ALA A 376 -8.33 -8.80 2.08
N SER A 377 -9.58 -9.02 1.67
CA SER A 377 -9.90 -9.65 0.39
C SER A 377 -10.41 -8.68 -0.67
N GLN A 378 -11.16 -7.65 -0.29
CA GLN A 378 -11.75 -6.68 -1.22
C GLN A 378 -11.65 -5.25 -0.70
N TYR A 379 -11.29 -4.33 -1.59
CA TYR A 379 -11.28 -2.90 -1.32
C TYR A 379 -12.00 -2.16 -2.46
N TYR A 380 -12.78 -1.14 -2.14
CA TYR A 380 -13.68 -0.48 -3.09
C TYR A 380 -13.22 0.96 -3.38
N ILE A 381 -13.15 1.34 -4.65
CA ILE A 381 -12.85 2.71 -5.07
C ILE A 381 -14.07 3.25 -5.80
N LEU A 382 -14.58 4.40 -5.34
CA LEU A 382 -15.65 5.15 -6.00
C LEU A 382 -15.06 6.39 -6.67
N LEU A 383 -15.02 6.42 -8.00
CA LEU A 383 -14.68 7.61 -8.79
C LEU A 383 -15.96 8.40 -9.11
N ILE A 384 -16.07 9.63 -8.61
CA ILE A 384 -17.16 10.58 -8.88
C ILE A 384 -16.64 11.64 -9.84
N LEU A 385 -17.28 11.78 -10.99
CA LEU A 385 -17.03 12.87 -11.95
C LEU A 385 -18.17 13.87 -11.87
N THR A 386 -17.89 15.13 -11.59
CA THR A 386 -18.92 16.19 -11.45
C THR A 386 -18.44 17.52 -12.01
N ASP A 387 -19.35 18.33 -12.56
CA ASP A 387 -19.02 19.65 -13.11
C ASP A 387 -19.22 20.82 -12.14
N GLY A 388 -19.68 20.53 -10.91
CA GLY A 388 -20.06 21.58 -9.97
C GLY A 388 -20.07 21.14 -8.52
N VAL A 389 -20.56 22.04 -7.67
CA VAL A 389 -20.63 21.83 -6.23
C VAL A 389 -21.79 20.90 -5.88
N VAL A 390 -21.51 19.96 -4.99
CA VAL A 390 -22.50 19.06 -4.40
C VAL A 390 -23.55 19.85 -3.61
N THR A 391 -24.83 19.66 -3.95
CA THR A 391 -25.95 20.35 -3.30
C THR A 391 -26.28 19.74 -1.94
N ASP A 392 -26.13 18.43 -1.78
CA ASP A 392 -26.40 17.68 -0.53
C ASP A 392 -25.16 17.58 0.36
N MET A 393 -24.45 18.70 0.58
CA MET A 393 -23.18 18.73 1.32
C MET A 393 -23.28 18.14 2.74
N ALA A 394 -24.37 18.40 3.46
CA ALA A 394 -24.56 17.88 4.81
C ALA A 394 -24.69 16.34 4.82
N ASP A 395 -25.50 15.80 3.89
CA ASP A 395 -25.72 14.36 3.76
C ASP A 395 -24.47 13.66 3.20
N THR A 396 -23.75 14.32 2.28
CA THR A 396 -22.47 13.85 1.73
C THR A 396 -21.42 13.73 2.81
N ARG A 397 -21.27 14.75 3.69
CA ARG A 397 -20.37 14.67 4.86
C ARG A 397 -20.75 13.54 5.80
N GLU A 398 -22.04 13.34 6.06
CA GLU A 398 -22.51 12.23 6.89
C GLU A 398 -22.23 10.87 6.23
N ALA A 399 -22.40 10.74 4.92
CA ALA A 399 -22.08 9.53 4.17
C ALA A 399 -20.58 9.22 4.18
N ILE A 400 -19.70 10.22 3.96
CA ILE A 400 -18.25 10.07 3.99
C ILE A 400 -17.77 9.63 5.39
N VAL A 401 -18.25 10.28 6.45
CA VAL A 401 -17.89 9.91 7.84
C VAL A 401 -18.34 8.50 8.20
N ARG A 402 -19.46 8.02 7.63
CA ARG A 402 -19.87 6.61 7.79
C ARG A 402 -18.98 5.68 6.98
N ALA A 403 -18.71 6.02 5.72
CA ALA A 403 -17.86 5.29 4.80
C ALA A 403 -16.41 5.18 5.28
N SER A 404 -15.92 6.13 6.09
CA SER A 404 -14.55 6.10 6.62
C SER A 404 -14.25 4.86 7.46
N ARG A 405 -15.26 4.13 7.92
CA ARG A 405 -15.10 2.90 8.72
C ARG A 405 -15.01 1.63 7.86
N LEU A 406 -15.24 1.73 6.55
CA LEU A 406 -15.43 0.61 5.61
C LEU A 406 -14.21 0.47 4.69
N PRO A 407 -14.00 -0.66 3.97
CA PRO A 407 -12.89 -0.82 3.03
C PRO A 407 -13.14 -0.07 1.71
N MET A 408 -13.21 1.26 1.76
CA MET A 408 -13.46 2.07 0.57
C MET A 408 -12.72 3.41 0.54
N SER A 409 -12.44 3.87 -0.68
CA SER A 409 -11.94 5.21 -1.00
C SER A 409 -12.88 5.89 -1.99
N ILE A 410 -12.91 7.21 -1.95
CA ILE A 410 -13.73 8.07 -2.81
C ILE A 410 -12.78 9.03 -3.51
N ILE A 411 -12.90 9.12 -4.83
CA ILE A 411 -12.12 10.04 -5.64
C ILE A 411 -13.11 10.94 -6.34
N ILE A 412 -12.97 12.25 -6.20
CA ILE A 412 -13.86 13.25 -6.81
C ILE A 412 -13.04 14.05 -7.82
N VAL A 413 -13.41 13.97 -9.09
CA VAL A 413 -12.79 14.75 -10.16
C VAL A 413 -13.75 15.84 -10.62
N GLY A 414 -13.35 17.09 -10.40
CA GLY A 414 -14.11 18.27 -10.82
C GLY A 414 -13.82 18.63 -12.28
N VAL A 415 -14.81 18.50 -13.17
CA VAL A 415 -14.67 18.85 -14.60
C VAL A 415 -15.21 20.25 -14.90
N GLY A 416 -14.72 20.87 -15.97
CA GLY A 416 -15.14 22.21 -16.34
C GLY A 416 -14.48 23.31 -15.48
N ASN A 417 -15.20 24.44 -15.33
CA ASN A 417 -14.66 25.68 -14.78
C ASN A 417 -15.43 26.20 -13.55
N ALA A 418 -16.19 25.34 -12.88
CA ALA A 418 -16.87 25.73 -11.64
C ALA A 418 -15.88 26.10 -10.52
N ASP A 419 -16.42 26.74 -9.48
CA ASP A 419 -15.72 26.95 -8.23
C ASP A 419 -15.82 25.67 -7.39
N PHE A 420 -14.67 25.07 -7.06
CA PHE A 420 -14.56 23.82 -6.34
C PHE A 420 -14.05 23.98 -4.90
N THR A 421 -14.06 25.21 -4.37
CA THR A 421 -13.60 25.50 -3.00
C THR A 421 -14.28 24.60 -1.96
N ASP A 422 -15.60 24.37 -2.10
CA ASP A 422 -16.34 23.50 -1.18
C ASP A 422 -15.98 22.00 -1.32
N MET A 423 -15.45 21.57 -2.47
CA MET A 423 -15.00 20.19 -2.69
C MET A 423 -13.65 19.93 -2.03
N GLN A 424 -12.78 20.95 -1.96
CA GLN A 424 -11.49 20.85 -1.25
C GLN A 424 -11.69 20.60 0.25
N VAL A 425 -12.79 21.08 0.82
CA VAL A 425 -13.15 20.79 2.23
C VAL A 425 -13.41 19.29 2.46
N LEU A 426 -13.79 18.54 1.42
CA LEU A 426 -14.03 17.10 1.53
C LEU A 426 -12.74 16.28 1.54
N ASP A 427 -11.64 16.82 1.00
CA ASP A 427 -10.34 16.16 0.76
C ASP A 427 -9.54 15.86 2.04
N GLY A 428 -10.00 16.33 3.21
CA GLY A 428 -9.41 16.00 4.52
C GLY A 428 -8.00 16.54 4.81
N ASP A 429 -7.26 16.99 3.80
CA ASP A 429 -5.90 17.55 3.87
C ASP A 429 -5.77 18.76 4.81
N ASP A 430 -6.76 19.67 4.79
CA ASP A 430 -6.79 20.86 5.64
C ASP A 430 -7.40 20.60 7.04
N GLY A 431 -7.71 19.34 7.35
CA GLY A 431 -8.16 18.91 8.66
C GLY A 431 -9.25 17.83 8.63
N VAL A 432 -9.41 17.14 9.76
CA VAL A 432 -10.34 16.00 9.88
C VAL A 432 -11.78 16.41 9.54
N LEU A 433 -12.33 15.80 8.48
CA LEU A 433 -13.71 15.98 8.07
C LEU A 433 -14.67 15.57 9.21
N ARG A 434 -15.68 16.38 9.47
CA ARG A 434 -16.70 16.12 10.50
C ARG A 434 -18.08 16.00 9.89
N SER A 435 -18.93 15.17 10.47
CA SER A 435 -20.34 15.11 10.12
C SER A 435 -21.05 16.40 10.60
N PRO A 436 -22.27 16.69 10.13
CA PRO A 436 -23.09 17.78 10.67
C PRO A 436 -23.35 17.67 12.19
N ARG A 437 -23.20 16.47 12.76
CA ARG A 437 -23.35 16.19 14.19
C ARG A 437 -22.05 16.36 15.00
N GLY A 438 -20.95 16.72 14.34
CA GLY A 438 -19.63 16.92 14.95
C GLY A 438 -18.75 15.68 15.05
N GLU A 439 -19.24 14.51 14.61
CA GLU A 439 -18.46 13.27 14.61
C GLU A 439 -17.32 13.35 13.60
N PRO A 440 -16.06 13.08 13.99
CA PRO A 440 -14.95 13.06 13.06
C PRO A 440 -14.95 11.80 12.18
N ALA A 441 -14.49 11.93 10.93
CA ALA A 441 -14.09 10.79 10.11
C ALA A 441 -12.95 10.02 10.82
N LEU A 442 -12.99 8.70 10.72
CA LEU A 442 -12.01 7.83 11.37
C LEU A 442 -10.64 7.88 10.69
N ARG A 443 -10.65 8.07 9.37
CA ARG A 443 -9.51 8.12 8.47
C ARG A 443 -9.89 8.98 7.27
N ASP A 444 -8.90 9.46 6.55
CA ASP A 444 -9.14 10.12 5.28
C ASP A 444 -9.44 9.12 4.18
N ILE A 445 -10.44 9.40 3.38
CA ILE A 445 -10.91 8.51 2.31
C ILE A 445 -11.22 9.24 1.02
N VAL A 446 -11.15 10.57 0.99
CA VAL A 446 -11.57 11.37 -0.16
C VAL A 446 -10.31 11.95 -0.78
N GLN A 447 -10.18 11.80 -2.10
CA GLN A 447 -9.24 12.60 -2.89
C GLN A 447 -10.05 13.52 -3.80
N PHE A 448 -9.85 14.83 -3.74
CA PHE A 448 -10.39 15.79 -4.70
C PHE A 448 -9.33 16.22 -5.72
N VAL A 449 -9.68 16.22 -7.00
CA VAL A 449 -8.81 16.68 -8.08
C VAL A 449 -9.58 17.52 -9.10
N PRO A 450 -9.28 18.82 -9.25
CA PRO A 450 -9.86 19.63 -10.31
C PRO A 450 -9.19 19.32 -11.67
N PHE A 451 -9.94 18.77 -12.62
CA PHE A 451 -9.44 18.34 -13.93
C PHE A 451 -8.76 19.48 -14.71
N ARG A 452 -9.18 20.74 -14.47
CA ARG A 452 -8.60 21.93 -15.11
C ARG A 452 -7.09 22.09 -14.87
N GLU A 453 -6.59 21.66 -13.72
CA GLU A 453 -5.16 21.74 -13.37
C GLU A 453 -4.33 20.71 -14.16
N LEU A 454 -5.01 19.72 -14.75
CA LEU A 454 -4.41 18.58 -15.44
C LEU A 454 -4.72 18.58 -16.94
N LYS A 455 -5.36 19.63 -17.48
CA LYS A 455 -5.74 19.73 -18.91
C LYS A 455 -4.57 19.57 -19.88
N ASN A 456 -3.38 20.00 -19.49
CA ASN A 456 -2.15 19.90 -20.29
C ASN A 456 -1.22 18.77 -19.81
N ALA A 457 -1.62 18.04 -18.76
CA ALA A 457 -0.84 16.94 -18.22
C ALA A 457 -0.94 15.72 -19.15
N SER A 458 0.09 14.86 -19.13
CA SER A 458 -0.03 13.56 -19.78
C SER A 458 -1.09 12.71 -19.06
N PRO A 459 -1.72 11.73 -19.74
CA PRO A 459 -2.61 10.79 -19.07
C PRO A 459 -1.97 10.15 -17.83
N ALA A 460 -0.70 9.75 -17.92
CA ALA A 460 0.02 9.21 -16.78
C ALA A 460 0.09 10.19 -15.59
N ALA A 461 0.34 11.48 -15.83
CA ALA A 461 0.38 12.49 -14.78
C ALA A 461 -1.01 12.78 -14.18
N LEU A 462 -2.08 12.73 -15.00
CA LEU A 462 -3.46 12.85 -14.52
C LEU A 462 -3.80 11.70 -13.57
N ALA A 463 -3.58 10.46 -14.02
CA ALA A 463 -3.78 9.27 -13.21
C ALA A 463 -2.97 9.32 -11.91
N LYS A 464 -1.72 9.78 -11.99
CA LYS A 464 -0.82 9.95 -10.85
C LYS A 464 -1.41 10.82 -9.76
N CYS A 465 -1.94 11.98 -10.12
CA CYS A 465 -2.58 12.87 -9.16
C CYS A 465 -3.88 12.27 -8.59
N VAL A 466 -4.68 11.62 -9.44
CA VAL A 466 -6.00 11.09 -9.05
C VAL A 466 -5.91 9.86 -8.15
N LEU A 467 -4.89 9.02 -8.33
CA LEU A 467 -4.71 7.76 -7.60
C LEU A 467 -3.66 7.84 -6.47
N ALA A 468 -3.06 9.01 -6.25
CA ALA A 468 -1.91 9.20 -5.35
C ALA A 468 -2.14 8.64 -3.93
N GLU A 469 -3.33 8.84 -3.38
CA GLU A 469 -3.61 8.49 -1.99
C GLU A 469 -4.14 7.08 -1.77
N VAL A 470 -4.64 6.43 -2.81
CA VAL A 470 -5.30 5.13 -2.69
C VAL A 470 -4.39 4.10 -2.00
N PRO A 471 -3.10 3.93 -2.35
CA PRO A 471 -2.23 2.97 -1.65
C PRO A 471 -2.14 3.21 -0.15
N LYS A 472 -2.04 4.48 0.28
CA LYS A 472 -1.96 4.87 1.70
C LYS A 472 -3.29 4.56 2.40
N GLN A 473 -4.41 4.93 1.79
CA GLN A 473 -5.74 4.74 2.37
C GLN A 473 -6.08 3.24 2.55
N VAL A 474 -5.64 2.38 1.63
CA VAL A 474 -5.78 0.91 1.74
C VAL A 474 -4.98 0.37 2.93
N VAL A 475 -3.70 0.74 3.03
CA VAL A 475 -2.82 0.29 4.12
C VAL A 475 -3.33 0.80 5.47
N GLU A 476 -3.77 2.05 5.55
CA GLU A 476 -4.32 2.65 6.76
C GLU A 476 -5.56 1.90 7.25
N TYR A 477 -6.49 1.58 6.35
CA TYR A 477 -7.71 0.84 6.69
C TYR A 477 -7.37 -0.54 7.28
N TYR A 478 -6.60 -1.36 6.57
CA TYR A 478 -6.33 -2.73 7.03
C TYR A 478 -5.42 -2.77 8.26
N SER A 479 -4.48 -1.82 8.37
CA SER A 479 -3.65 -1.67 9.57
C SER A 479 -4.49 -1.28 10.79
N HIS A 480 -5.42 -0.33 10.65
CA HIS A 480 -6.34 0.05 11.72
C HIS A 480 -7.25 -1.12 12.14
N ARG A 481 -7.65 -1.97 11.20
CA ARG A 481 -8.43 -3.20 11.48
C ARG A 481 -7.60 -4.36 12.03
N GLY A 482 -6.26 -4.26 11.99
CA GLY A 482 -5.36 -5.35 12.37
C GLY A 482 -5.45 -6.56 11.42
N LEU A 483 -5.81 -6.36 10.16
CA LEU A 483 -5.97 -7.42 9.17
C LEU A 483 -4.71 -7.55 8.31
N PRO A 484 -4.00 -8.70 8.37
CA PRO A 484 -2.85 -8.93 7.53
C PRO A 484 -3.26 -9.30 6.09
N PRO A 485 -2.38 -9.09 5.10
CA PRO A 485 -2.54 -9.60 3.75
C PRO A 485 -2.71 -11.12 3.72
N ARG A 486 -3.54 -11.60 2.80
CA ARG A 486 -3.80 -13.03 2.64
C ARG A 486 -2.56 -13.74 2.07
N GLY A 487 -2.26 -14.95 2.55
CA GLY A 487 -1.16 -15.78 2.04
C GLY A 487 0.26 -15.39 2.48
N LEU A 488 0.46 -14.25 3.14
CA LEU A 488 1.65 -13.97 3.96
C LEU A 488 1.35 -14.53 5.35
N GLY A 489 1.71 -15.80 5.56
CA GLY A 489 1.30 -16.58 6.73
C GLY A 489 1.38 -15.79 8.04
N THR A 490 0.25 -15.67 8.73
CA THR A 490 0.29 -15.76 10.18
C THR A 490 1.04 -17.05 10.52
N PRO A 491 2.10 -17.02 11.33
CA PRO A 491 2.57 -18.24 11.97
C PRO A 491 1.35 -18.87 12.62
N ALA A 492 1.01 -20.11 12.24
CA ALA A 492 -0.03 -20.84 12.93
C ALA A 492 0.33 -20.80 14.43
N PRO A 493 -0.62 -20.49 15.34
CA PRO A 493 -0.34 -20.67 16.76
C PRO A 493 0.04 -22.13 16.93
N GLU A 494 1.26 -22.39 17.40
CA GLU A 494 1.75 -23.74 17.65
C GLU A 494 0.70 -24.47 18.48
N ALA A 495 0.15 -25.54 17.89
CA ALA A 495 -0.72 -26.44 18.61
C ALA A 495 0.10 -27.01 19.77
N SER A 496 -0.18 -26.55 20.99
CA SER A 496 0.36 -27.11 22.22
C SER A 496 0.23 -28.63 22.15
N PRO A 497 1.32 -29.41 22.29
CA PRO A 497 1.25 -30.86 22.18
C PRO A 497 0.34 -31.36 23.29
N GLY A 498 -0.84 -31.83 22.88
CA GLY A 498 -1.81 -32.42 23.77
C GLY A 498 -1.18 -33.61 24.49
N CYS A 499 -1.18 -33.54 25.82
CA CYS A 499 -1.07 -34.73 26.65
C CYS A 499 -2.21 -35.68 26.27
N THR A 500 -1.88 -36.79 25.63
CA THR A 500 -2.71 -37.99 25.65
C THR A 500 -2.31 -38.89 26.82
N PRO A 501 -3.27 -39.65 27.37
CA PRO A 501 -3.29 -40.10 28.77
C PRO A 501 -2.33 -41.23 29.13
#